data_AF-A0A1Z4KX16-F1
#
_entry.id   AF-A0A1Z4KX16-F1
#
_cell.length_a   1.000
_cell.length_b   1.000
_cell.length_c   1.000
_cell.angle_alpha   90.00
_cell.angle_beta   90.00
_cell.angle_gamma   90.00
#
_symmetry.space_group_name_H-M   'P 1'
#
loop_
_entity.id
_entity.type
_entity.pdbx_description
1 polymer ?
#
loop_
_entity_poly.entity_id
_entity_poly.type
_entity_poly.pdbx_seq_one_letter_code
_entity_poly.pdbx_strand_id
1 'polypeptide(L)'
;MEQIVSEPQTQSPQVIEECSTSRFTSGSTLRLTREEELLGNVELIRGCIADQSWEMIATLTEEWTSEFKSAVWKELTPQER
;
A
#
# COMPACT_ATOMS: atom_id res chain seq x y z
N MET A 1 -29.27 -20.00 57.74
CA MET A 1 -29.11 -18.64 58.31
C MET A 1 -27.60 -18.41 58.20
N GLU A 2 -27.06 -17.43 57.46
CA GLU A 2 -27.46 -16.05 57.21
C GLU A 2 -26.95 -15.60 55.83
N GLN A 3 -27.67 -14.66 55.21
CA GLN A 3 -27.24 -13.91 54.03
C GLN A 3 -26.11 -12.94 54.43
N ILE A 4 -25.08 -12.80 53.59
CA ILE A 4 -24.29 -11.57 53.54
C ILE A 4 -24.18 -11.16 52.07
N VAL A 5 -25.10 -10.29 51.69
CA VAL A 5 -24.91 -9.31 50.62
C VAL A 5 -23.85 -8.32 51.10
N SER A 6 -22.82 -8.06 50.31
CA SER A 6 -22.05 -6.81 50.33
C SER A 6 -21.19 -6.75 49.06
N GLU A 7 -21.57 -5.81 48.19
CA GLU A 7 -20.83 -5.13 47.11
C GLU A 7 -19.37 -5.55 46.82
N PRO A 8 -18.97 -5.63 45.55
CA PRO A 8 -17.69 -5.08 45.15
C PRO A 8 -17.88 -3.60 44.83
N GLN A 9 -17.27 -2.77 45.67
CA GLN A 9 -17.10 -1.34 45.53
C GLN A 9 -16.62 -0.97 44.12
N THR A 10 -17.35 -0.05 43.51
CA THR A 10 -16.94 0.71 42.34
C THR A 10 -15.80 1.65 42.72
N GLN A 11 -14.55 1.18 42.79
CA GLN A 11 -13.41 2.09 42.69
C GLN A 11 -12.11 1.36 42.34
N SER A 12 -11.71 1.46 41.08
CA SER A 12 -10.33 1.77 40.77
C SER A 12 -10.35 2.70 39.56
N PRO A 13 -9.68 3.87 39.64
CA PRO A 13 -9.63 4.78 38.52
C PRO A 13 -9.09 4.01 37.34
N GLN A 14 -9.86 4.04 36.25
CA GLN A 14 -9.38 3.66 34.96
C GLN A 14 -8.19 4.59 34.74
N VAL A 15 -6.98 4.09 34.99
CA VAL A 15 -5.80 4.62 34.34
C VAL A 15 -6.11 4.31 32.88
N ILE A 16 -6.83 5.24 32.26
CA ILE A 16 -6.65 5.59 30.88
C ILE A 16 -5.15 5.84 30.79
N GLU A 17 -4.41 4.74 30.61
CA GLU A 17 -3.26 4.77 29.76
C GLU A 17 -3.85 5.31 28.47
N GLU A 18 -3.80 6.64 28.35
CA GLU A 18 -3.72 7.30 27.08
C GLU A 18 -2.48 6.70 26.46
N CYS A 19 -2.68 5.50 25.92
CA CYS A 19 -1.93 4.97 24.82
C CYS A 19 -2.20 6.03 23.76
N SER A 20 -1.38 7.08 23.84
CA SER A 20 -0.87 7.83 22.73
C SER A 20 -0.16 6.79 21.88
N THR A 21 -0.93 5.84 21.33
CA THR A 21 -0.79 5.46 19.95
C THR A 21 -1.08 6.77 19.24
N SER A 22 -0.05 7.61 19.23
CA SER A 22 0.17 8.61 18.25
C SER A 22 0.15 7.80 16.97
N ARG A 23 -1.06 7.58 16.44
CA ARG A 23 -1.29 7.30 15.04
C ARG A 23 -0.95 8.61 14.37
N PHE A 24 0.34 8.93 14.40
CA PHE A 24 1.04 9.24 13.18
C PHE A 24 0.62 8.14 12.19
N THR A 25 -0.52 8.33 11.54
CA THR A 25 -0.52 8.25 10.08
C THR A 25 0.47 9.32 9.62
N SER A 26 1.75 9.12 9.93
CA SER A 26 2.80 9.57 9.05
C SER A 26 2.48 8.75 7.83
N GLY A 27 1.77 9.38 6.89
CA GLY A 27 1.80 8.96 5.51
C GLY A 27 3.27 8.94 5.16
N SER A 28 3.93 7.84 5.49
CA SER A 28 5.13 7.44 4.81
C SER A 28 4.59 7.24 3.42
N THR A 29 4.67 8.29 2.61
CA THR A 29 4.95 8.11 1.20
C THR A 29 6.18 7.22 1.21
N LEU A 30 5.95 5.90 1.24
CA LEU A 30 6.99 4.91 1.05
C LEU A 30 7.54 5.32 -0.30
N ARG A 31 8.66 6.03 -0.29
CA ARG A 31 9.38 6.37 -1.49
C ARG A 31 9.80 5.02 -2.02
N LEU A 32 9.02 4.50 -2.96
CA LEU A 32 9.39 3.32 -3.69
C LEU A 32 10.79 3.60 -4.24
N THR A 33 11.67 2.62 -4.06
CA THR A 33 12.93 2.63 -4.76
C THR A 33 12.65 2.64 -6.25
N ARG A 34 13.59 3.16 -7.03
CA ARG A 34 13.47 3.17 -8.49
C ARG A 34 13.25 1.77 -9.07
N GLU A 35 13.76 0.75 -8.40
CA GLU A 35 13.60 -0.66 -8.78
C GLU A 35 12.18 -1.16 -8.52
N GLU A 36 11.59 -0.86 -7.36
CA GLU A 36 10.20 -1.21 -7.04
C GLU A 36 9.22 -0.51 -7.98
N GLU A 37 9.46 0.77 -8.29
CA GLU A 37 8.68 1.52 -9.27
C GLU A 37 8.78 0.87 -10.66
N LEU A 38 9.97 0.48 -11.09
CA LEU A 38 10.17 -0.21 -12.37
C LEU A 38 9.38 -1.52 -12.42
N LEU A 39 9.56 -2.41 -11.43
CA LEU A 39 8.92 -3.71 -11.40
C LEU A 39 7.39 -3.62 -11.34
N GLY A 40 6.86 -2.72 -10.52
CA GLY A 40 5.41 -2.49 -10.43
C GLY A 40 4.82 -2.01 -11.77
N ASN A 41 5.52 -1.13 -12.48
CA ASN A 41 5.09 -0.68 -13.80
C ASN A 41 5.21 -1.79 -14.86
N VAL A 42 6.19 -2.69 -14.78
CA VAL A 42 6.29 -3.86 -15.66
C VAL A 42 5.07 -4.77 -15.47
N GLU A 43 4.73 -5.11 -14.22
CA GLU A 43 3.55 -5.95 -13.93
C GLU A 43 2.25 -5.30 -14.39
N LEU A 44 2.10 -3.99 -14.16
CA LEU A 44 0.94 -3.24 -14.60
C LEU A 44 0.78 -3.30 -16.13
N ILE A 45 1.87 -3.10 -16.87
CA ILE A 45 1.84 -3.16 -18.33
C ILE A 45 1.55 -4.58 -18.83
N ARG A 46 2.10 -5.63 -18.19
CA ARG A 46 1.76 -7.01 -18.53
C ARG A 46 0.26 -7.28 -18.40
N GLY A 47 -0.37 -6.78 -17.33
CA GLY A 47 -1.83 -6.85 -17.15
C GLY A 47 -2.57 -6.16 -18.29
N CYS A 48 -2.19 -4.92 -18.61
CA CYS A 48 -2.82 -4.18 -19.71
C CYS A 48 -2.65 -4.85 -21.08
N ILE A 49 -1.50 -5.49 -21.37
CA ILE A 49 -1.27 -6.24 -22.61
C ILE A 49 -2.21 -7.45 -22.66
N ALA A 50 -2.31 -8.22 -21.57
CA ALA A 50 -3.19 -9.38 -21.50
C ALA A 50 -4.67 -9.00 -21.71
N ASP A 51 -5.08 -7.86 -21.16
CA ASP A 51 -6.41 -7.28 -21.33
C ASP A 51 -6.59 -6.48 -22.63
N GLN A 52 -5.58 -6.45 -23.51
CA GLN A 52 -5.56 -5.68 -24.77
C GLN A 52 -5.94 -4.19 -24.59
N SER A 53 -5.64 -3.63 -23.42
CA SER A 53 -6.00 -2.29 -23.00
C SER A 53 -4.94 -1.28 -23.43
N TRP A 54 -4.79 -1.09 -24.74
CA TRP A 54 -3.76 -0.23 -25.34
C TRP A 54 -3.88 1.24 -24.96
N GLU A 55 -5.11 1.74 -24.76
CA GLU A 55 -5.36 3.11 -24.30
C GLU A 55 -4.78 3.33 -22.90
N MET A 56 -4.94 2.36 -22.00
CA MET A 56 -4.39 2.43 -20.65
C MET A 56 -2.87 2.43 -20.66
N ILE A 57 -2.23 1.64 -21.54
CA ILE A 57 -0.77 1.67 -21.75
C ILE A 57 -0.33 3.06 -22.25
N ALA A 58 -1.06 3.65 -23.19
CA ALA A 58 -0.75 4.97 -23.71
C ALA A 58 -0.81 6.04 -22.60
N THR A 59 -1.87 6.02 -21.78
CA THR A 59 -2.01 6.94 -20.64
C THR A 59 -0.91 6.74 -19.60
N LEU A 60 -0.64 5.49 -19.19
CA LEU A 60 0.40 5.19 -18.19
C LEU A 60 1.77 5.67 -18.66
N THR A 61 2.09 5.48 -19.94
CA THR A 61 3.39 5.84 -20.48
C THR A 61 3.49 7.30 -20.93
N GLU A 62 2.42 8.10 -20.95
CA GLU A 62 2.46 9.47 -21.47
C GLU A 62 3.52 10.33 -20.77
N GLU A 63 3.55 10.28 -19.43
CA GLU A 63 4.46 11.07 -18.60
C GLU A 63 5.82 10.42 -18.36
N TRP A 64 6.02 9.18 -18.83
CA TRP A 64 7.28 8.48 -18.61
C TRP A 64 8.39 9.05 -19.49
N THR A 65 9.58 9.13 -18.91
CA THR A 65 10.78 9.45 -19.70
C THR A 65 11.09 8.31 -20.67
N SER A 66 11.74 8.63 -21.79
CA SER A 66 12.17 7.62 -22.77
C SER A 66 13.08 6.56 -22.16
N GLU A 67 13.97 6.95 -21.23
CA GLU A 67 14.81 6.04 -20.48
C GLU A 67 13.98 5.05 -19.65
N PHE A 68 12.96 5.55 -18.94
CA PHE A 68 12.10 4.72 -18.11
C PHE A 68 11.24 3.78 -18.94
N LYS A 69 10.63 4.25 -20.04
CA LYS A 69 9.92 3.39 -21.01
C LYS A 69 10.80 2.25 -21.51
N SER A 70 12.04 2.57 -21.88
CA SER A 70 12.99 1.57 -22.37
C SER A 70 13.34 0.55 -21.29
N ALA A 71 13.49 0.97 -20.03
CA ALA A 71 13.74 0.06 -18.93
C ALA A 71 12.56 -0.90 -18.73
N VAL A 72 11.32 -0.39 -18.68
CA VAL A 72 10.12 -1.22 -18.53
C VAL A 72 10.00 -2.21 -19.70
N TRP A 73 10.23 -1.77 -20.94
CA TRP A 73 10.10 -2.65 -22.14
C TRP A 73 11.21 -3.70 -22.25
N LYS A 74 12.36 -3.49 -21.61
CA LYS A 74 13.42 -4.49 -21.55
C LYS A 74 13.08 -5.66 -20.61
N GLU A 75 12.31 -5.40 -19.57
CA GLU A 75 11.84 -6.41 -18.61
C GLU A 75 10.64 -7.21 -19.13
N LEU A 76 9.99 -6.76 -20.21
CA LEU A 76 8.98 -7.52 -20.92
C LEU A 76 9.61 -8.61 -21.79
N THR A 77 8.98 -9.78 -21.82
CA THR A 77 9.41 -10.89 -22.67
C THR A 77 9.15 -10.58 -24.15
N PRO A 78 9.84 -11.26 -25.09
CA PRO A 78 9.61 -11.05 -26.52
C PRO A 78 8.18 -11.35 -27.01
N GLN A 79 7.40 -12.10 -26.25
CA GLN A 79 6.00 -12.42 -26.58
C GLN A 79 5.03 -11.33 -26.10
N GLU A 80 5.45 -10.50 -25.15
CA GLU A 80 4.67 -9.41 -24.57
C GLU A 80 4.87 -8.08 -25.32
N ARG A 81 5.80 -8.01 -26.28
CA ARG A 81 6.20 -6.77 -26.98
C ARG A 81 5.93 -6.78 -28.48
#